data_AF-A0A2A4KUH8-F1
#
_entry.id   AF-A0A2A4KUH8-F1
#
_cell.length_a   1.000
_cell.length_b   1.000
_cell.length_c   1.000
_cell.angle_alpha   90.00
_cell.angle_beta   90.00
_cell.angle_gamma   90.00
#
_symmetry.space_group_name_H-M   'P 1'
#
loop_
_entity.id
_entity.type
_entity.pdbx_description
1 polymer ?
#
loop_
_entity_poly.entity_id
_entity_poly.type
_entity_poly.pdbx_seq_one_letter_code
_entity_poly.pdbx_strand_id
1 'polypeptide(L)'
;MDPQTAADQLATAEGAPVLNRPAAAGERVGGVVSAIAVFGALWGAAEQRVPLVLGIPVCLGALAVVVGWNYYHRERALRRPHTRLESGAGVGAGFLLGLPAGNVLWDTPDSTIGIVVPAAASALVLLGYLVSRWRA
;
A
#
# COMPACT_ATOMS: atom_id res chain seq x y z
N MET A 1 -8.47 37.04 21.51
CA MET A 1 -7.27 36.25 21.19
C MET A 1 -6.08 37.08 21.61
N ASP A 2 -5.22 36.53 22.47
CA ASP A 2 -4.07 37.24 22.98
C ASP A 2 -2.98 37.29 21.87
N PRO A 3 -2.58 38.49 21.41
CA PRO A 3 -1.62 38.64 20.31
C PRO A 3 -0.25 38.00 20.62
N GLN A 4 0.11 37.85 21.89
CA GLN A 4 1.35 37.23 22.32
C GLN A 4 1.36 35.72 21.99
N THR A 5 0.21 35.06 22.12
CA THR A 5 0.05 33.64 21.77
C THR A 5 0.12 33.40 20.26
N ALA A 6 -0.33 34.37 19.45
CA ALA A 6 -0.25 34.29 17.98
C ALA A 6 1.18 34.46 17.48
N ALA A 7 1.97 35.36 18.09
CA ALA A 7 3.39 35.54 17.77
C ALA A 7 4.22 34.29 18.14
N ASP A 8 3.95 33.68 19.30
CA ASP A 8 4.60 32.44 19.72
C ASP A 8 4.24 31.25 18.80
N GLN A 9 3.00 31.18 18.33
CA GLN A 9 2.56 30.18 17.34
C GLN A 9 3.23 30.38 15.98
N LEU A 10 3.40 31.63 15.54
CA LEU A 10 4.11 31.94 14.29
C LEU A 10 5.59 31.58 14.38
N ALA A 11 6.28 31.97 15.46
CA ALA A 11 7.68 31.64 15.68
C ALA A 11 7.90 30.12 15.74
N THR A 12 6.96 29.39 16.32
CA THR A 12 6.97 27.91 16.33
C THR A 12 6.76 27.33 14.93
N ALA A 13 5.88 27.92 14.12
CA ALA A 13 5.64 27.50 12.74
C ALA A 13 6.82 27.80 11.81
N GLU A 14 7.52 28.92 12.02
CA GLU A 14 8.72 29.31 11.27
C GLU A 14 9.92 28.39 11.53
N GLY A 15 10.03 27.84 12.76
CA GLY A 15 11.04 26.85 13.12
C GLY A 15 10.68 25.40 12.75
N ALA A 16 9.47 25.15 12.24
CA ALA A 16 8.99 23.79 12.01
C ALA A 16 9.68 23.14 10.79
N PRO A 17 10.09 21.85 10.90
CA PRO A 17 10.68 21.14 9.77
C PRO A 17 9.68 21.01 8.62
N VAL A 18 10.15 21.24 7.39
CA VAL A 18 9.31 21.14 6.19
C VAL A 18 8.91 19.68 5.94
N LEU A 19 7.61 19.37 6.09
CA LEU A 19 7.05 18.02 5.99
C LEU A 19 6.60 17.64 4.55
N ASN A 20 7.36 17.99 3.52
CA ASN A 20 6.92 17.80 2.12
C ASN A 20 7.93 17.03 1.25
N ARG A 21 8.79 16.22 1.86
CA ARG A 21 9.84 15.54 1.09
C ARG A 21 9.22 14.61 0.02
N PRO A 22 9.51 14.82 -1.28
CA PRO A 22 8.97 13.97 -2.33
C PRO A 22 9.56 12.56 -2.27
N ALA A 23 8.86 11.60 -2.88
CA ALA A 23 9.37 10.24 -2.98
C ALA A 23 10.65 10.16 -3.81
N ALA A 24 11.64 9.46 -3.26
CA ALA A 24 12.90 9.19 -3.93
C ALA A 24 12.70 8.19 -5.08
N ALA A 25 13.60 8.20 -6.08
CA ALA A 25 13.52 7.28 -7.22
C ALA A 25 13.44 5.80 -6.79
N GLY A 26 14.27 5.39 -5.82
CA GLY A 26 14.28 4.01 -5.31
C GLY A 26 12.97 3.59 -4.63
N GLU A 27 12.27 4.52 -3.99
CA GLU A 27 10.95 4.25 -3.40
C GLU A 27 9.88 4.07 -4.46
N ARG A 28 9.90 4.90 -5.52
CA ARG A 28 8.98 4.76 -6.64
C ARG A 28 9.18 3.43 -7.35
N VAL A 29 10.43 3.10 -7.67
CA VAL A 29 10.80 1.83 -8.30
C VAL A 29 10.42 0.66 -7.40
N GLY A 30 10.81 0.69 -6.12
CA GLY A 30 10.45 -0.35 -5.16
C GLY A 30 8.94 -0.52 -5.02
N GLY A 31 8.19 0.58 -5.03
CA GLY A 31 6.74 0.55 -4.96
C GLY A 31 6.08 -0.09 -6.17
N VAL A 32 6.51 0.28 -7.38
CA VAL A 32 6.02 -0.32 -8.63
C VAL A 32 6.37 -1.80 -8.69
N VAL A 33 7.61 -2.16 -8.40
CA VAL A 33 8.07 -3.56 -8.36
C VAL A 33 7.26 -4.36 -7.34
N SER A 34 6.97 -3.80 -6.17
CA SER A 34 6.12 -4.45 -5.15
C SER A 34 4.71 -4.73 -5.67
N ALA A 35 4.08 -3.75 -6.33
CA ALA A 35 2.73 -3.93 -6.87
C ALA A 35 2.68 -5.00 -7.97
N ILE A 36 3.68 -5.01 -8.87
CA ILE A 36 3.83 -6.04 -9.91
C ILE A 36 4.06 -7.42 -9.28
N ALA A 37 4.92 -7.52 -8.27
CA ALA A 37 5.22 -8.76 -7.58
C ALA A 37 3.98 -9.33 -6.87
N VAL A 38 3.21 -8.48 -6.17
CA VAL A 38 1.95 -8.86 -5.53
C VAL A 38 0.95 -9.39 -6.56
N PHE A 39 0.76 -8.66 -7.66
CA PHE A 39 -0.13 -9.10 -8.74
C PHE A 39 0.31 -10.45 -9.33
N GLY A 40 1.56 -10.54 -9.76
CA GLY A 40 2.10 -11.73 -10.42
C GLY A 40 2.10 -12.96 -9.51
N ALA A 41 2.40 -12.79 -8.23
CA ALA A 41 2.39 -13.89 -7.26
C ALA A 41 0.96 -14.40 -7.02
N LEU A 42 -0.02 -13.50 -6.80
CA LEU A 42 -1.40 -13.89 -6.55
C LEU A 42 -2.06 -14.51 -7.78
N TRP A 43 -1.88 -13.89 -8.95
CA TRP A 43 -2.37 -14.44 -10.21
C TRP A 43 -1.71 -15.78 -10.51
N GLY A 44 -0.36 -15.85 -10.49
CA GLY A 44 0.37 -17.06 -10.80
C GLY A 44 0.04 -18.22 -9.85
N ALA A 45 -0.13 -17.95 -8.56
CA ALA A 45 -0.52 -18.95 -7.58
C ALA A 45 -1.93 -19.51 -7.83
N ALA A 46 -2.89 -18.64 -8.15
CA ALA A 46 -4.26 -19.04 -8.45
C ALA A 46 -4.36 -19.78 -9.80
N GLU A 47 -3.69 -19.28 -10.85
CA GLU A 47 -3.66 -19.91 -12.18
C GLU A 47 -3.05 -21.31 -12.13
N GLN A 48 -1.99 -21.49 -11.35
CA GLN A 48 -1.32 -22.79 -11.18
C GLN A 48 -1.97 -23.69 -10.14
N ARG A 49 -3.04 -23.22 -9.47
CA ARG A 49 -3.73 -23.94 -8.39
C ARG A 49 -2.76 -24.51 -7.37
N VAL A 50 -1.83 -23.66 -6.91
CA VAL A 50 -0.76 -24.11 -6.01
C VAL A 50 -1.35 -24.76 -4.76
N PRO A 51 -0.71 -25.81 -4.21
CA PRO A 51 -1.19 -26.43 -2.99
C PRO A 51 -1.22 -25.41 -1.86
N LEU A 52 -2.16 -25.58 -0.92
CA LEU A 52 -2.41 -24.67 0.19
C LEU A 52 -1.14 -24.32 1.00
N VAL A 53 -0.20 -25.26 1.12
CA VAL A 53 1.08 -25.05 1.81
C VAL A 53 1.96 -23.98 1.13
N LEU A 54 1.81 -23.79 -0.18
CA LEU A 54 2.47 -22.74 -0.97
C LEU A 54 1.58 -21.51 -1.14
N GLY A 55 0.26 -21.69 -1.15
CA GLY A 55 -0.70 -20.58 -1.21
C GLY A 55 -0.64 -19.67 0.02
N ILE A 56 -0.56 -20.24 1.23
CA ILE A 56 -0.46 -19.47 2.48
C ILE A 56 0.72 -18.48 2.46
N PRO A 57 1.98 -18.91 2.20
CA PRO A 57 3.10 -17.98 2.19
C PRO A 57 2.99 -16.92 1.09
N VAL A 58 2.35 -17.22 -0.05
CA VAL A 58 2.06 -16.20 -1.08
C VAL A 58 1.13 -15.12 -0.53
N CYS A 59 0.02 -15.50 0.10
CA CYS A 59 -0.93 -14.55 0.68
C CYS A 59 -0.32 -13.74 1.82
N LEU A 60 0.44 -14.39 2.72
CA LEU A 60 1.14 -13.74 3.82
C LEU A 60 2.22 -12.78 3.31
N GLY A 61 2.96 -13.16 2.27
CA GLY A 61 3.95 -12.31 1.63
C GLY A 61 3.31 -11.05 1.02
N ALA A 62 2.20 -11.21 0.32
CA ALA A 62 1.45 -10.07 -0.23
C ALA A 62 0.95 -9.13 0.87
N LEU A 63 0.42 -9.67 1.97
CA LEU A 63 0.00 -8.89 3.14
C LEU A 63 1.18 -8.16 3.78
N ALA A 64 2.31 -8.84 3.95
CA ALA A 64 3.52 -8.25 4.52
C ALA A 64 4.04 -7.08 3.67
N VAL A 65 3.95 -7.16 2.34
CA VAL A 65 4.28 -6.04 1.44
C VAL A 65 3.36 -4.85 1.70
N VAL A 66 2.04 -5.06 1.74
CA VAL A 66 1.07 -3.97 2.00
C VAL A 66 1.31 -3.33 3.37
N VAL A 67 1.47 -4.14 4.42
CA VAL A 67 1.73 -3.66 5.78
C VAL A 67 3.08 -2.94 5.85
N GLY A 68 4.12 -3.49 5.22
CA GLY A 68 5.45 -2.90 5.17
C GLY A 68 5.45 -1.51 4.55
N TRP A 69 4.74 -1.32 3.43
CA TRP A 69 4.57 0.00 2.82
C TRP A 69 3.79 0.98 3.70
N ASN A 70 2.72 0.51 4.36
CA ASN A 70 1.95 1.32 5.30
C ASN A 70 2.81 1.81 6.47
N TYR A 71 3.57 0.89 7.06
CA TYR A 71 4.50 1.17 8.15
C TYR A 71 5.59 2.14 7.71
N TYR A 72 6.28 1.83 6.61
CA TYR A 72 7.33 2.67 6.03
C TYR A 72 6.87 4.12 5.79
N HIS A 73 5.66 4.32 5.27
CA HIS A 73 5.14 5.66 5.01
C HIS A 73 4.68 6.41 6.26
N ARG A 74 4.34 5.71 7.36
CA ARG A 74 3.93 6.31 8.63
C ARG A 74 5.12 6.75 9.46
N GLU A 75 6.20 5.96 9.48
CA GLU A 75 7.34 6.23 10.34
C GLU A 75 8.40 7.15 9.73
N ARG A 76 8.28 7.48 8.44
CA ARG A 76 9.30 8.28 7.78
C ARG A 76 9.27 9.72 8.26
N ALA A 77 10.34 10.12 8.96
CA ALA A 77 10.57 11.50 9.36
C ALA A 77 10.45 12.45 8.15
N LEU A 78 9.89 13.64 8.39
CA LEU A 78 9.74 14.72 7.39
C LEU A 78 8.76 14.43 6.25
N ARG A 79 7.87 13.44 6.41
CA ARG A 79 6.73 13.25 5.51
C ARG A 79 5.46 13.84 6.05
N ARG A 80 4.61 14.33 5.13
CA ARG A 80 3.29 14.82 5.49
C ARG A 80 2.43 13.72 6.12
N PRO A 81 1.58 14.06 7.10
CA PRO A 81 0.57 13.15 7.63
C PRO A 81 -0.30 12.55 6.53
N HIS A 82 -0.79 11.33 6.72
CA HIS A 82 -1.72 10.71 5.78
C HIS A 82 -3.06 11.45 5.77
N THR A 83 -3.61 11.64 4.57
CA THR A 83 -5.01 12.03 4.43
C THR A 83 -5.93 10.86 4.79
N ARG A 84 -7.23 11.14 5.00
CA ARG A 84 -8.23 10.08 5.21
C ARG A 84 -8.30 9.11 4.04
N LEU A 85 -8.18 9.62 2.81
CA LEU A 85 -8.18 8.79 1.60
C LEU A 85 -6.94 7.92 1.53
N GLU A 86 -5.75 8.47 1.82
CA GLU A 86 -4.49 7.70 1.83
C GLU A 86 -4.53 6.60 2.90
N SER A 87 -5.07 6.90 4.08
CA SER A 87 -5.24 5.91 5.16
C SER A 87 -6.24 4.83 4.77
N GLY A 88 -7.37 5.23 4.17
CA GLY A 88 -8.39 4.32 3.65
C GLY A 88 -7.85 3.41 2.54
N ALA A 89 -7.05 3.94 1.61
CA ALA A 89 -6.43 3.16 0.54
C ALA A 89 -5.39 2.18 1.10
N GLY A 90 -4.57 2.61 2.07
CA GLY A 90 -3.58 1.74 2.72
C GLY A 90 -4.21 0.55 3.45
N VAL A 91 -5.32 0.78 4.17
CA VAL A 91 -6.09 -0.26 4.85
C VAL A 91 -6.88 -1.11 3.84
N GLY A 92 -7.52 -0.46 2.88
CA GLY A 92 -8.33 -1.09 1.84
C GLY A 92 -7.52 -2.03 0.95
N ALA A 93 -6.26 -1.70 0.65
CA ALA A 93 -5.34 -2.59 -0.05
C ALA A 93 -5.17 -3.92 0.69
N GLY A 94 -5.08 -3.90 2.03
CA GLY A 94 -4.97 -5.09 2.86
C GLY A 94 -6.25 -5.92 2.85
N PHE A 95 -7.42 -5.29 3.03
CA PHE A 95 -8.70 -6.00 2.97
C PHE A 95 -8.97 -6.63 1.59
N LEU A 96 -8.65 -5.92 0.51
CA LEU A 96 -8.85 -6.41 -0.85
C LEU A 96 -7.94 -7.59 -1.21
N LEU A 97 -6.88 -7.89 -0.45
CA LEU A 97 -6.12 -9.12 -0.63
C LEU A 97 -6.95 -10.38 -0.30
N GLY A 98 -8.02 -10.24 0.49
CA GLY A 98 -8.92 -11.37 0.80
C GLY A 98 -9.58 -11.97 -0.45
N LEU A 99 -9.82 -11.15 -1.49
CA LEU A 99 -10.44 -11.61 -2.73
C LEU A 99 -9.52 -12.59 -3.48
N PRO A 100 -8.30 -12.21 -3.92
CA PRO A 100 -7.39 -13.15 -4.57
C PRO A 100 -6.87 -14.25 -3.63
N ALA A 101 -6.80 -14.01 -2.31
CA ALA A 101 -6.49 -15.07 -1.36
C ALA A 101 -7.56 -16.18 -1.34
N GLY A 102 -8.83 -15.80 -1.52
CA GLY A 102 -9.93 -16.72 -1.82
C GLY A 102 -9.56 -17.70 -2.93
N ASN A 103 -9.09 -17.14 -4.05
CA ASN A 103 -8.72 -17.91 -5.22
C ASN A 103 -7.51 -18.82 -5.00
N VAL A 104 -6.48 -18.30 -4.32
CA VAL A 104 -5.24 -19.05 -4.07
C VAL A 104 -5.44 -20.21 -3.08
N LEU A 105 -6.30 -20.04 -2.08
CA LEU A 105 -6.40 -20.99 -0.95
C LEU A 105 -7.59 -21.95 -1.06
N TRP A 106 -8.65 -21.58 -1.79
CA TRP A 106 -9.89 -22.35 -1.92
C TRP A 106 -10.27 -22.68 -3.37
N ASP A 107 -9.34 -22.56 -4.31
CA ASP A 107 -9.48 -22.97 -5.73
C ASP A 107 -10.78 -22.44 -6.38
N THR A 108 -11.06 -21.16 -6.18
CA THR A 108 -12.29 -20.50 -6.66
C THR A 108 -11.94 -19.12 -7.20
N PRO A 109 -12.24 -18.71 -8.45
CA PRO A 109 -13.04 -19.36 -9.49
C PRO A 109 -12.22 -19.96 -10.66
N ASP A 110 -12.83 -20.85 -11.43
CA ASP A 110 -12.23 -21.48 -12.63
C ASP A 110 -12.14 -20.58 -13.88
N SER A 111 -12.38 -19.27 -13.74
CA SER A 111 -12.35 -18.34 -14.88
C SER A 111 -11.16 -17.40 -14.80
N THR A 112 -10.46 -17.20 -15.92
CA THR A 112 -9.33 -16.26 -16.00
C THR A 112 -9.72 -14.87 -15.51
N ILE A 113 -10.92 -14.38 -15.85
CA ILE A 113 -11.43 -13.09 -15.38
C ILE A 113 -11.56 -13.08 -13.86
N GLY A 114 -12.15 -14.13 -13.29
CA GLY A 114 -12.34 -14.24 -11.84
C GLY A 114 -11.04 -14.46 -11.06
N ILE A 115 -9.94 -14.83 -11.73
CA ILE A 115 -8.59 -14.88 -11.14
C ILE A 115 -7.88 -13.53 -11.25
N VAL A 116 -7.86 -12.97 -12.47
CA VAL A 116 -7.09 -11.75 -12.78
C VAL A 116 -7.67 -10.52 -12.11
N VAL A 117 -9.01 -10.36 -12.12
CA VAL A 117 -9.65 -9.15 -11.60
C VAL A 117 -9.40 -8.96 -10.09
N PRO A 118 -9.58 -9.97 -9.22
CA PRO A 118 -9.24 -9.85 -7.81
C PRO A 118 -7.76 -9.52 -7.57
N ALA A 119 -6.83 -10.21 -8.25
CA ALA A 119 -5.40 -9.96 -8.09
C ALA A 119 -5.01 -8.54 -8.55
N ALA A 120 -5.55 -8.10 -9.70
CA ALA A 120 -5.31 -6.76 -10.23
C ALA A 120 -5.91 -5.68 -9.34
N ALA A 121 -7.12 -5.87 -8.81
CA ALA A 121 -7.77 -4.90 -7.93
C ALA A 121 -6.92 -4.62 -6.68
N SER A 122 -6.43 -5.66 -5.99
CA SER A 122 -5.58 -5.50 -4.81
C SER A 122 -4.28 -4.76 -5.14
N ALA A 123 -3.62 -5.14 -6.24
CA ALA A 123 -2.36 -4.53 -6.68
C ALA A 123 -2.53 -3.07 -7.13
N LEU A 124 -3.64 -2.74 -7.80
CA LEU A 124 -3.95 -1.38 -8.24
C LEU A 124 -4.29 -0.46 -7.07
N VAL A 125 -4.99 -0.95 -6.04
CA VAL A 125 -5.25 -0.16 -4.83
C VAL A 125 -3.96 0.09 -4.05
N LEU A 126 -3.08 -0.91 -3.94
CA LEU A 126 -1.73 -0.70 -3.41
C LEU A 126 -0.97 0.34 -4.24
N LEU A 127 -0.94 0.21 -5.57
CA LEU A 127 -0.24 1.16 -6.43
C LEU A 127 -0.81 2.58 -6.30
N GLY A 128 -2.14 2.73 -6.26
CA GLY A 128 -2.80 4.01 -6.05
C GLY A 128 -2.42 4.65 -4.71
N TYR A 129 -2.37 3.84 -3.64
CA TYR A 129 -1.84 4.26 -2.35
C TYR A 129 -0.39 4.74 -2.47
N LEU A 130 0.50 3.97 -3.11
CA LEU A 130 1.91 4.33 -3.25
C LEU A 130 2.09 5.63 -4.06
N VAL A 131 1.40 5.76 -5.20
CA VAL A 131 1.41 6.94 -6.06
C VAL A 131 0.92 8.18 -5.30
N SER A 132 -0.12 8.04 -4.48
CA SER A 132 -0.62 9.16 -3.66
C SER A 132 0.44 9.70 -2.69
N ARG A 133 1.36 8.84 -2.24
CA ARG A 133 2.47 9.18 -1.35
C ARG A 133 3.71 9.70 -2.09
N TRP A 134 3.73 9.70 -3.43
CA TRP A 134 4.87 10.23 -4.18
C TRP A 134 4.88 11.75 -4.34
N ARG A 135 3.71 12.38 -4.23
CA ARG A 135 3.56 13.83 -4.34
C ARG A 135 3.88 14.49 -3.00
N ALA A 136 4.69 15.55 -3.06
CA ALA A 136 4.91 16.49 -1.96
C ALA A 136 3.59 17.17 -1.59
#